data_AF-A0A2D1UAP1-F1
#
_entry.id   AF-A0A2D1UAP1-F1
#
_cell.length_a   1.000
_cell.length_b   1.000
_cell.length_c   1.000
_cell.angle_alpha   90.00
_cell.angle_beta   90.00
_cell.angle_gamma   90.00
#
_symmetry.space_group_name_H-M   'P 1'
#
loop_
_entity.id
_entity.type
_entity.pdbx_description
1 polymer ?
#
loop_
_entity_poly.entity_id
_entity_poly.type
_entity_poly.pdbx_seq_one_letter_code
_entity_poly.pdbx_strand_id
1 'polypeptide(L)'
;MFCDDLTTPVSGKAKVRFANFSPDAPNVDLALAGSAAVFSNVAYGNFGEQTIITYDANGKAPATIPGLTWKTLGPFKEIDAFAGKNLEVKNNATQAVIPITGNGLSNLTFESGKIYTVFINGSVNGTGVSATIITHNK
;
A
#
# COMPACT_ATOMS: atom_id res chain seq x y z
N MET A 1 6.50 18.29 -9.72
CA MET A 1 7.12 17.26 -10.59
C MET A 1 7.52 16.12 -9.67
N PHE A 2 6.76 15.02 -9.68
CA PHE A 2 6.91 13.90 -8.74
C PHE A 2 8.07 13.02 -9.21
N CYS A 3 9.12 12.87 -8.41
CA CYS A 3 10.19 11.91 -8.66
C CYS A 3 9.97 10.70 -7.76
N ASP A 4 9.36 9.65 -8.31
CA ASP A 4 9.43 8.33 -7.69
C ASP A 4 10.89 7.86 -7.66
N ASP A 5 11.35 7.37 -6.51
CA ASP A 5 12.65 6.72 -6.39
C ASP A 5 12.58 5.33 -7.03
N LEU A 6 12.87 5.29 -8.34
CA LEU A 6 12.93 4.07 -9.14
C LEU A 6 14.30 3.37 -9.08
N THR A 7 15.06 3.57 -8.00
CA THR A 7 16.31 2.82 -7.80
C THR A 7 16.01 1.33 -7.79
N THR A 8 16.81 0.57 -8.54
CA THR A 8 16.62 -0.86 -8.72
C THR A 8 16.63 -1.56 -7.36
N PRO A 9 15.57 -2.33 -7.01
CA PRO A 9 15.59 -3.17 -5.82
C PRO A 9 16.81 -4.08 -5.76
N VAL A 10 17.24 -4.46 -4.56
CA VAL A 10 18.29 -5.48 -4.37
C VAL A 10 17.91 -6.76 -5.13
N SER A 11 18.89 -7.45 -5.71
CA SER A 11 18.67 -8.72 -6.42
C SER A 11 17.87 -9.70 -5.55
N GLY A 12 16.81 -10.28 -6.13
CA GLY A 12 15.85 -11.14 -5.43
C GLY A 12 14.64 -10.41 -4.81
N LYS A 13 14.60 -9.07 -4.81
CA LYS A 13 13.50 -8.29 -4.20
C LYS A 13 12.70 -7.47 -5.19
N ALA A 14 11.47 -7.15 -4.82
CA ALA A 14 10.57 -6.21 -5.48
C ALA A 14 10.24 -5.06 -4.53
N LYS A 15 10.01 -3.85 -5.05
CA LYS A 15 9.52 -2.70 -4.26
C LYS A 15 8.01 -2.59 -4.42
N VAL A 16 7.29 -2.40 -3.32
CA VAL A 16 5.84 -2.31 -3.31
C VAL A 16 5.41 -1.07 -2.55
N ARG A 17 4.45 -0.32 -3.08
CA ARG A 17 3.73 0.73 -2.37
C ARG A 17 2.27 0.33 -2.26
N PHE A 18 1.65 0.62 -1.12
CA PHE A 18 0.23 0.36 -0.91
C PHE A 18 -0.54 1.63 -0.57
N ALA A 19 -1.73 1.78 -1.16
CA ALA A 19 -2.68 2.85 -0.83
C ALA A 19 -4.09 2.30 -0.60
N ASN A 20 -4.76 2.83 0.42
CA ASN A 20 -6.16 2.54 0.68
C ASN A 20 -7.05 3.70 0.20
N PHE A 21 -7.74 3.50 -0.93
CA PHE A 21 -8.75 4.42 -1.47
C PHE A 21 -10.18 3.88 -1.33
N SER A 22 -10.43 2.97 -0.38
CA SER A 22 -11.77 2.51 -0.06
C SER A 22 -12.39 3.37 1.07
N PRO A 23 -13.31 4.32 0.78
CA PRO A 23 -13.80 5.31 1.76
C PRO A 23 -14.49 4.70 2.98
N ASP A 24 -15.19 3.58 2.78
CA ASP A 24 -15.93 2.92 3.85
C ASP A 24 -15.14 1.76 4.50
N ALA A 25 -13.92 1.49 4.03
CA ALA A 25 -13.12 0.43 4.64
C ALA A 25 -12.57 0.89 6.00
N PRO A 26 -12.54 -0.01 7.00
CA PRO A 26 -11.75 0.23 8.20
C PRO A 26 -10.26 0.33 7.84
N ASN A 27 -9.42 0.70 8.80
CA ASN A 27 -7.98 0.63 8.60
C ASN A 27 -7.59 -0.79 8.18
N VAL A 28 -6.79 -0.91 7.11
CA VAL A 28 -6.49 -2.21 6.52
C VAL A 28 -5.03 -2.60 6.70
N ASP A 29 -4.81 -3.90 6.76
CA ASP A 29 -3.51 -4.54 6.61
C ASP A 29 -3.42 -5.19 5.22
N LEU A 30 -2.32 -4.98 4.51
CA LEU A 30 -2.00 -5.74 3.31
C LEU A 30 -1.01 -6.83 3.69
N ALA A 31 -1.36 -8.10 3.46
CA ALA A 31 -0.52 -9.25 3.77
C ALA A 31 -0.41 -10.19 2.57
N LEU A 32 0.66 -10.98 2.52
CA LEU A 32 0.64 -12.21 1.75
C LEU A 32 -0.31 -13.20 2.44
N ALA A 33 -1.06 -13.97 1.66
CA ALA A 33 -1.99 -14.95 2.21
C ALA A 33 -1.26 -15.91 3.18
N GLY A 34 -1.82 -16.06 4.38
CA GLY A 34 -1.21 -16.87 5.46
C GLY A 34 0.09 -16.32 6.05
N SER A 35 0.49 -15.09 5.75
CA SER A 35 1.74 -14.46 6.23
C SER A 35 1.48 -13.21 7.08
N ALA A 36 2.54 -12.66 7.68
CA ALA A 36 2.50 -11.37 8.37
C ALA A 36 2.16 -10.21 7.41
N ALA A 37 1.65 -9.12 7.98
CA ALA A 37 1.31 -7.92 7.22
C ALA A 37 2.55 -7.28 6.60
N VAL A 38 2.49 -7.02 5.30
CA VAL A 38 3.46 -6.21 4.56
C VAL A 38 3.25 -4.73 4.89
N PHE A 39 2.00 -4.26 4.89
CA PHE A 39 1.62 -2.93 5.40
C PHE A 39 0.54 -3.10 6.44
N SER A 40 0.61 -2.34 7.53
CA SER A 40 -0.38 -2.41 8.60
C SER A 40 -1.00 -1.04 8.90
N ASN A 41 -2.24 -1.07 9.37
CA ASN A 41 -3.00 0.08 9.86
C ASN A 41 -3.12 1.22 8.83
N VAL A 42 -3.43 0.87 7.58
CA VAL A 42 -3.54 1.83 6.47
C VAL A 42 -4.97 2.37 6.39
N ALA A 43 -5.17 3.59 6.89
CA ALA A 43 -6.46 4.28 6.84
C ALA A 43 -6.86 4.69 5.41
N TYR A 44 -8.10 5.14 5.23
CA TYR A 44 -8.56 5.68 3.95
C TYR A 44 -7.83 6.96 3.55
N GLY A 45 -7.61 7.14 2.23
CA GLY A 45 -6.91 8.29 1.65
C GLY A 45 -5.40 8.26 1.89
N ASN A 46 -4.91 7.17 2.49
CA ASN A 46 -3.62 7.09 3.10
C ASN A 46 -2.77 5.98 2.44
N PHE A 47 -1.46 6.25 2.28
CA PHE A 47 -0.48 5.25 1.90
C PHE A 47 0.04 4.51 3.14
N GLY A 48 0.43 3.24 2.97
CA GLY A 48 1.03 2.42 4.02
C GLY A 48 2.36 3.02 4.51
N GLU A 49 2.56 3.00 5.83
CA GLU A 49 3.76 3.56 6.51
C GLU A 49 4.06 5.03 6.17
N GLN A 50 3.05 5.81 5.73
CA GLN A 50 3.25 7.24 5.52
C GLN A 50 3.55 7.94 6.86
N THR A 51 4.42 8.94 6.80
CA THR A 51 4.58 9.85 7.94
C THR A 51 3.39 10.80 7.97
N ILE A 52 2.51 10.64 8.97
CA ILE A 52 1.42 11.58 9.22
C ILE A 52 2.04 12.89 9.70
N ILE A 53 1.84 13.96 8.94
CA ILE A 53 2.18 15.31 9.38
C ILE A 53 1.05 15.78 10.31
N THR A 54 1.34 15.89 11.59
CA THR A 54 0.41 16.50 12.55
C THR A 54 0.43 18.02 12.38
N TYR A 55 -0.75 18.62 12.20
CA TYR A 55 -0.90 20.08 12.27
C TYR A 55 -0.76 20.53 13.71
N ASP A 56 -0.22 21.73 13.93
CA ASP A 56 -0.25 22.34 15.25
C ASP A 56 -1.70 22.65 15.68
N ALA A 57 -1.91 23.02 16.95
CA ALA A 57 -3.23 23.31 17.51
C ALA A 57 -3.99 24.44 16.78
N ASN A 58 -3.33 25.18 15.88
CA ASN A 58 -3.91 26.26 15.08
C ASN A 58 -4.15 25.84 13.62
N GLY A 59 -4.01 24.56 13.29
CA GLY A 59 -4.21 24.04 11.94
C GLY A 59 -3.08 24.40 10.97
N LYS A 60 -1.92 24.85 11.48
CA LYS A 60 -0.76 25.18 10.64
C LYS A 60 0.18 23.98 10.58
N ALA A 61 0.57 23.60 9.37
CA ALA A 61 1.61 22.59 9.19
C ALA A 61 2.95 23.13 9.73
N PRO A 62 3.81 22.29 10.34
CA PRO A 62 5.13 22.73 10.79
C PRO A 62 5.93 23.33 9.62
N ALA A 63 6.53 24.51 9.83
CA ALA A 63 7.28 25.22 8.79
C ALA A 63 8.55 24.45 8.35
N THR A 64 9.06 23.61 9.24
CA THR A 64 10.18 22.71 9.00
C THR A 64 9.71 21.34 9.46
N ILE A 65 9.59 20.39 8.53
CA ILE A 65 9.29 19.01 8.89
C ILE A 65 10.57 18.23 8.61
N PRO A 66 11.37 17.92 9.65
CA PRO A 66 12.57 17.12 9.50
C PRO A 66 12.19 15.78 8.89
N GLY A 67 12.66 15.50 7.68
CA GLY A 67 12.32 14.27 6.95
C GLY A 67 11.26 14.43 5.85
N LEU A 68 10.67 15.62 5.67
CA LEU A 68 9.94 15.92 4.43
C LEU A 68 10.91 16.12 3.26
N THR A 69 11.26 14.99 2.69
CA THR A 69 11.48 14.88 1.26
C THR A 69 10.14 14.45 0.64
N TRP A 70 10.05 14.30 -0.67
CA TRP A 70 8.93 13.80 -1.49
C TRP A 70 8.15 12.54 -0.99
N LYS A 71 8.47 12.03 0.21
CA LYS A 71 7.91 10.93 1.02
C LYS A 71 6.50 11.15 1.61
N THR A 72 5.78 12.22 1.28
CA THR A 72 4.33 12.31 1.60
C THR A 72 3.51 11.30 0.79
N LEU A 73 4.08 10.75 -0.27
CA LEU A 73 3.64 9.49 -0.86
C LEU A 73 4.29 8.37 -0.04
N GLY A 74 3.51 7.52 0.65
CA GLY A 74 4.05 6.52 1.59
C GLY A 74 5.19 5.67 0.99
N PRO A 75 6.19 5.26 1.78
CA PRO A 75 7.42 4.66 1.24
C PRO A 75 7.17 3.37 0.47
N PHE A 76 8.05 3.08 -0.51
CA PHE A 76 8.13 1.73 -1.08
C PHE A 76 8.76 0.79 -0.07
N LYS A 77 8.15 -0.37 0.16
CA LYS A 77 8.69 -1.46 0.97
C LYS A 77 9.28 -2.52 0.07
N GLU A 78 10.49 -2.95 0.37
CA GLU A 78 11.09 -4.09 -0.32
C GLU A 78 10.54 -5.39 0.25
N ILE A 79 10.06 -6.25 -0.63
CA ILE A 79 9.63 -7.61 -0.29
C ILE A 79 10.34 -8.60 -1.22
N ASP A 80 10.43 -9.86 -0.78
CA ASP A 80 11.02 -10.90 -1.62
C ASP A 80 10.16 -11.10 -2.88
N ALA A 81 10.83 -11.26 -4.02
CA ALA A 81 10.15 -11.58 -5.27
C ALA A 81 9.45 -12.94 -5.14
N PHE A 82 8.25 -13.05 -5.69
CA PHE A 82 7.45 -14.27 -5.61
C PHE A 82 6.63 -14.46 -6.89
N ALA A 83 6.23 -15.71 -7.14
CA ALA A 83 5.33 -16.08 -8.22
C ALA A 83 4.19 -16.94 -7.66
N GLY A 84 2.98 -16.73 -8.20
CA GLY A 84 1.80 -17.51 -7.88
C GLY A 84 1.31 -17.40 -6.43
N LYS A 85 1.54 -16.26 -5.77
CA LYS A 85 1.02 -16.00 -4.42
C LYS A 85 -0.15 -15.05 -4.44
N ASN A 86 -0.97 -15.12 -3.39
CA ASN A 86 -2.12 -14.23 -3.23
C ASN A 86 -1.79 -13.17 -2.18
N LEU A 87 -2.31 -11.96 -2.39
CA LEU A 87 -2.36 -10.93 -1.36
C LEU A 87 -3.75 -10.92 -0.74
N GLU A 88 -3.80 -10.59 0.55
CA GLU A 88 -5.02 -10.43 1.31
C GLU A 88 -5.04 -9.03 1.91
N VAL A 89 -6.21 -8.42 1.87
CA VAL A 89 -6.50 -7.19 2.60
C VAL A 89 -7.30 -7.60 3.82
N LYS A 90 -6.83 -7.24 5.00
CA LYS A 90 -7.46 -7.59 6.28
C LYS A 90 -7.89 -6.33 7.00
N ASN A 91 -9.00 -6.40 7.72
CA ASN A 91 -9.34 -5.37 8.70
C ASN A 91 -8.28 -5.40 9.80
N ASN A 92 -7.62 -4.27 10.07
CA ASN A 92 -6.54 -4.22 11.06
C ASN A 92 -7.02 -4.57 12.48
N ALA A 93 -8.23 -4.18 12.86
CA ALA A 93 -8.77 -4.43 14.20
C ALA A 93 -9.23 -5.87 14.39
N THR A 94 -9.92 -6.46 13.41
CA THR A 94 -10.52 -7.81 13.55
C THR A 94 -9.69 -8.90 12.88
N GLN A 95 -8.69 -8.54 12.09
CA GLN A 95 -7.91 -9.44 11.21
C GLN A 95 -8.76 -10.22 10.20
N ALA A 96 -10.04 -9.85 10.03
CA ALA A 96 -10.93 -10.46 9.05
C ALA A 96 -10.53 -10.06 7.64
N VAL A 97 -10.50 -11.03 6.71
CA VAL A 97 -10.20 -10.78 5.30
C VAL A 97 -11.34 -9.98 4.66
N ILE A 98 -11.01 -8.85 4.06
CA ILE A 98 -11.93 -8.05 3.26
C ILE A 98 -12.00 -8.68 1.88
N PRO A 99 -13.19 -9.12 1.43
CA PRO A 99 -13.33 -9.72 0.11
C PRO A 99 -13.02 -8.70 -0.98
N ILE A 100 -12.13 -9.08 -1.89
CA ILE A 100 -11.79 -8.27 -3.07
C ILE A 100 -12.56 -8.81 -4.26
N THR A 101 -13.33 -7.94 -4.91
CA THR A 101 -14.06 -8.23 -6.14
C THR A 101 -13.06 -8.48 -7.27
N GLY A 102 -13.17 -9.65 -7.90
CA GLY A 102 -12.33 -10.07 -9.02
C GLY A 102 -11.02 -10.75 -8.59
N ASN A 103 -10.05 -10.79 -9.49
CA ASN A 103 -8.80 -11.54 -9.32
C ASN A 103 -7.58 -10.64 -9.06
N GLY A 104 -7.78 -9.35 -8.77
CA GLY A 104 -6.72 -8.35 -8.67
C GLY A 104 -5.64 -8.64 -7.62
N LEU A 105 -5.92 -9.51 -6.64
CA LEU A 105 -4.95 -9.96 -5.62
C LEU A 105 -4.62 -11.47 -5.68
N SER A 106 -5.07 -12.18 -6.71
CA SER A 106 -4.92 -13.63 -6.81
C SER A 106 -3.85 -14.02 -7.83
N ASN A 107 -3.07 -15.06 -7.54
CA ASN A 107 -2.05 -15.61 -8.44
C ASN A 107 -1.07 -14.53 -8.97
N LEU A 108 -0.56 -13.70 -8.06
CA LEU A 108 0.32 -12.58 -8.38
C LEU A 108 1.78 -13.03 -8.52
N THR A 109 2.49 -12.32 -9.40
CA THR A 109 3.93 -12.46 -9.59
C THR A 109 4.59 -11.10 -9.43
N PHE A 110 5.41 -10.96 -8.39
CA PHE A 110 6.25 -9.79 -8.17
C PHE A 110 7.68 -10.17 -8.55
N GLU A 111 8.14 -9.64 -9.68
CA GLU A 111 9.44 -9.93 -10.25
C GLU A 111 10.54 -9.15 -9.54
N SER A 112 11.72 -9.76 -9.47
CA SER A 112 12.88 -9.07 -8.91
C SER A 112 13.25 -7.86 -9.75
N GLY A 113 13.59 -6.76 -9.09
CA GLY A 113 14.00 -5.52 -9.75
C GLY A 113 12.83 -4.66 -10.25
N LYS A 114 11.57 -5.13 -10.09
CA LYS A 114 10.37 -4.37 -10.44
C LYS A 114 9.81 -3.60 -9.25
N ILE A 115 9.07 -2.55 -9.58
CA ILE A 115 8.42 -1.65 -8.63
C ILE A 115 6.92 -1.70 -8.90
N TYR A 116 6.15 -1.93 -7.85
CA TYR A 116 4.70 -2.12 -7.90
C TYR A 116 4.00 -1.09 -7.03
N THR A 117 2.88 -0.58 -7.50
CA THR A 117 1.93 0.18 -6.68
C THR A 117 0.62 -0.58 -6.64
N VAL A 118 0.25 -1.00 -5.44
CA VAL A 118 -1.00 -1.68 -5.14
C VAL A 118 -1.93 -0.66 -4.51
N PHE A 119 -3.16 -0.57 -4.98
CA PHE A 119 -4.17 0.21 -4.28
C PHE A 119 -5.52 -0.51 -4.29
N ILE A 120 -6.28 -0.28 -3.24
CA ILE A 120 -7.67 -0.72 -3.15
C ILE A 120 -8.61 0.46 -3.34
N ASN A 121 -9.73 0.22 -3.98
CA ASN A 121 -10.77 1.21 -4.25
C ASN A 121 -12.15 0.55 -4.23
N GLY A 122 -13.22 1.34 -4.21
CA GLY A 122 -14.58 0.84 -4.04
C GLY A 122 -15.01 0.88 -2.58
N SER A 123 -16.20 0.36 -2.29
CA SER A 123 -16.81 0.48 -0.96
C SER A 123 -17.18 -0.90 -0.43
N VAL A 124 -16.83 -1.16 0.82
CA VAL A 124 -17.26 -2.37 1.56
C VAL A 124 -18.78 -2.43 1.74
N ASN A 125 -19.45 -1.28 1.74
CA ASN A 125 -20.90 -1.14 1.87
C ASN A 125 -21.61 -0.93 0.51
N GLY A 126 -20.84 -0.91 -0.59
CA GLY A 126 -21.33 -0.68 -1.95
C GLY A 126 -21.11 -1.89 -2.85
N THR A 127 -20.64 -1.67 -4.09
CA THR A 127 -20.39 -2.73 -5.10
C THR A 127 -19.19 -3.65 -4.77
N GLY A 128 -18.62 -3.52 -3.56
CA GLY A 128 -17.44 -4.24 -3.10
C GLY A 128 -16.15 -3.45 -3.27
N VAL A 129 -15.07 -4.01 -2.73
CA VAL A 129 -13.72 -3.46 -2.82
C VAL A 129 -12.99 -4.15 -3.97
N SER A 130 -12.37 -3.39 -4.86
CA SER A 130 -11.48 -3.89 -5.89
C SER A 130 -10.04 -3.54 -5.55
N ALA A 131 -9.10 -4.27 -6.15
CA ALA A 131 -7.68 -3.99 -6.03
C ALA A 131 -7.05 -3.87 -7.41
N THR A 132 -6.17 -2.88 -7.57
CA THR A 132 -5.41 -2.66 -8.80
C THR A 132 -3.93 -2.66 -8.48
N ILE A 133 -3.15 -3.28 -9.36
CA ILE A 133 -1.69 -3.32 -9.27
C ILE A 133 -1.11 -2.68 -10.52
N ILE A 134 -0.31 -1.65 -10.32
CA ILE A 134 0.42 -0.96 -11.38
C ILE A 134 1.88 -1.40 -11.29
N THR A 135 2.40 -1.97 -12.37
CA THR A 135 3.82 -2.23 -12.54
C THR A 135 4.47 -0.99 -13.14
N HIS A 136 5.46 -0.44 -12.45
CA HIS A 136 6.29 0.63 -12.99
C HIS A 136 7.37 0.00 -13.85
N ASN A 137 7.24 0.16 -15.17
CA ASN A 137 8.29 -0.17 -16.11
C ASN A 137 9.11 1.09 -16.37
N LYS A 138 10.43 0.94 -16.28
CA LYS A 138 11.38 1.96 -16.70
C LYS A 138 11.61 1.85 -18.21
#